data_AF-A0A1L8R436-F1
#
_entry.id   AF-A0A1L8R436-F1
#
_cell.length_a   1.000
_cell.length_b   1.000
_cell.length_c   1.000
_cell.angle_alpha   90.00
_cell.angle_beta   90.00
_cell.angle_gamma   90.00
#
_symmetry.space_group_name_H-M   'P 1'
#
loop_
_entity.id
_entity.type
_entity.pdbx_description
1 polymer ?
#
loop_
_entity_poly.entity_id
_entity_poly.type
_entity_poly.pdbx_seq_one_letter_code
_entity_poly.pdbx_strand_id
1 'polypeptide(L)' 'MKTHVSTNLAVTFLEPGKERLTKQKFNNSIENPVEADVLTFGRAYSQLLPADVSYNSVIETKEVEYTE' A
#
# COMPACT_ATOMS: atom_id res chain seq x y z
N MET A 1 -14.65 -20.83 -14.77
CA MET A 1 -14.01 -20.02 -13.73
C MET A 1 -12.84 -19.23 -14.29
N LYS A 2 -12.98 -17.91 -14.38
CA LYS A 2 -11.84 -17.01 -14.60
C LYS A 2 -11.35 -16.55 -13.23
N THR A 3 -10.04 -16.56 -13.02
CA THR A 3 -9.43 -16.05 -11.80
C THR A 3 -8.84 -14.69 -12.12
N HIS A 4 -9.29 -13.64 -11.44
CA HIS A 4 -8.65 -12.33 -11.52
C HIS A 4 -7.73 -12.18 -10.31
N VAL A 5 -6.43 -12.12 -10.55
CA VAL A 5 -5.42 -11.86 -9.52
C VAL A 5 -4.99 -10.41 -9.66
N SER A 6 -5.17 -9.64 -8.60
CA SER A 6 -4.69 -8.26 -8.51
C SER A 6 -3.70 -8.15 -7.36
N THR A 7 -2.55 -7.53 -7.62
CA THR A 7 -1.62 -7.11 -6.57
C THR A 7 -1.87 -5.64 -6.28
N ASN A 8 -2.00 -5.30 -5.00
CA ASN A 8 -2.18 -3.94 -4.52
C ASN A 8 -1.11 -3.60 -3.48
N LEU A 9 -0.69 -2.33 -3.45
CA LEU A 9 0.13 -1.81 -2.35
C LEU A 9 -0.73 -0.92 -1.46
N ALA A 10 -0.48 -0.92 -0.16
CA ALA A 10 -1.14 -0.02 0.76
C ALA A 10 -0.13 0.63 1.69
N VAL A 11 -0.21 1.96 1.83
CA VAL A 11 0.59 2.70 2.79
C VAL A 11 -0.28 3.06 3.99
N THR A 12 0.28 2.94 5.18
CA THR A 12 -0.35 3.38 6.42
C THR A 12 0.45 4.52 7.04
N PHE A 13 -0.26 5.53 7.54
CA PHE A 13 0.31 6.71 8.18
C PHE A 13 -0.66 7.27 9.23
N LEU A 14 -0.14 8.06 10.17
CA LEU A 14 -0.91 8.72 11.21
C LEU A 14 -0.98 10.22 10.95
N GLU A 15 -2.19 10.74 10.77
CA GLU A 15 -2.43 12.17 10.61
C GLU A 15 -2.52 12.88 11.98
N PRO A 16 -2.15 14.17 12.05
CA PRO A 16 -2.26 14.96 13.28
C PRO A 16 -3.67 14.90 13.86
N GLY A 17 -3.76 14.63 15.17
CA GLY A 17 -5.04 14.60 15.89
C GLY A 17 -5.91 13.37 15.61
N LYS A 18 -5.45 12.40 14.81
CA LYS A 18 -6.13 11.10 14.67
C LYS A 18 -5.52 10.07 15.63
N GLU A 19 -6.37 9.28 16.26
CA GLU A 19 -5.93 8.13 17.08
C GLU A 19 -5.69 6.86 16.24
N ARG A 20 -6.22 6.83 15.01
CA ARG A 20 -6.18 5.65 14.13
C ARG A 20 -5.34 5.91 12.90
N LEU A 21 -4.64 4.88 12.47
CA LEU A 21 -3.88 4.88 11.21
C LEU A 21 -4.82 5.04 10.01
N THR A 22 -4.46 5.95 9.11
CA THR A 22 -5.06 6.09 7.79
C THR A 22 -4.38 5.11 6.84
N LYS A 23 -5.16 4.40 6.02
CA LYS A 23 -4.68 3.45 5.00
C LYS A 23 -5.03 3.97 3.61
N GLN A 24 -4.02 4.21 2.79
CA GLN A 24 -4.19 4.53 1.37
C GLN A 24 -3.82 3.32 0.51
N LYS A 25 -4.75 2.86 -0.34
CA LYS A 25 -4.54 1.75 -1.28
C LYS A 25 -4.12 2.27 -2.66
N PHE A 26 -3.22 1.55 -3.30
CA PHE A 26 -2.75 1.74 -4.67
C PHE A 26 -3.04 0.46 -5.44
N ASN A 27 -4.01 0.58 -6.36
CA ASN A 27 -4.44 -0.54 -7.20
C ASN A 27 -3.57 -0.65 -8.45
N ASN A 28 -3.62 -1.81 -9.11
CA ASN A 28 -2.87 -2.12 -10.33
C ASN A 28 -1.34 -2.02 -10.13
N SER A 29 -0.85 -2.41 -8.95
CA SER A 29 0.60 -2.55 -8.77
C SER A 29 1.12 -3.74 -9.59
N ILE A 30 2.42 -3.67 -9.95
CA ILE A 30 3.11 -4.74 -10.69
C ILE A 30 2.82 -6.08 -10.01
N GLU A 31 2.51 -7.10 -10.80
CA GLU A 31 2.24 -8.43 -10.26
C GLU A 31 3.51 -9.00 -9.62
N ASN A 32 3.41 -9.42 -8.36
CA ASN A 32 4.54 -9.96 -7.57
C ASN A 32 5.77 -9.01 -7.54
N PRO A 33 5.64 -7.80 -6.98
CA PRO A 33 6.78 -6.88 -6.89
C PRO A 33 7.88 -7.51 -6.04
N VAL A 34 9.14 -7.28 -6.40
CA VAL A 34 10.25 -7.64 -5.52
C VAL A 34 10.21 -6.79 -4.26
N GLU A 35 10.58 -7.37 -3.12
CA GLU A 35 10.51 -6.70 -1.82
C GLU A 35 11.23 -5.33 -1.81
N ALA A 36 12.36 -5.24 -2.52
CA ALA A 36 13.11 -3.99 -2.67
C ALA A 36 12.28 -2.86 -3.29
N ASP A 37 11.40 -3.16 -4.25
CA ASP A 37 10.54 -2.17 -4.90
C ASP A 37 9.42 -1.72 -3.95
N VAL A 38 8.85 -2.64 -3.18
CA VAL A 38 7.83 -2.33 -2.15
C VAL A 38 8.41 -1.40 -1.08
N LEU A 39 9.61 -1.71 -0.58
CA LEU A 39 10.29 -0.89 0.41
C LEU A 39 10.71 0.47 -0.16
N THR A 40 11.17 0.50 -1.41
CA THR A 40 11.53 1.75 -2.09
C THR A 40 10.31 2.64 -2.28
N PHE A 41 9.17 2.08 -2.67
CA PHE A 41 7.90 2.80 -2.75
C PHE A 41 7.50 3.37 -1.39
N GLY A 42 7.57 2.58 -0.31
CA GLY A 42 7.27 3.06 1.04
C GLY A 42 8.16 4.24 1.47
N ARG A 43 9.46 4.16 1.19
CA ARG A 43 10.43 5.25 1.48
C ARG A 43 10.14 6.49 0.66
N ALA A 44 9.95 6.36 -0.65
CA ALA A 44 9.62 7.48 -1.52
C ALA A 44 8.32 8.16 -1.08
N TYR A 45 7.30 7.36 -0.76
CA TYR A 45 6.02 7.89 -0.28
C TYR A 45 6.17 8.62 1.06
N SER A 46 6.97 8.10 1.99
CA SER A 46 7.21 8.77 3.28
C SER A 46 7.83 10.16 3.13
N GLN A 47 8.61 10.40 2.07
CA GLN A 47 9.20 11.72 1.78
C GLN A 47 8.20 12.72 1.18
N LEU A 48 7.08 12.23 0.64
CA LEU A 48 6.01 13.06 0.09
C LEU A 48 4.96 13.42 1.14
N LEU A 49 5.01 12.80 2.33
CA LEU A 49 4.09 13.09 3.41
C LEU A 49 4.35 14.49 3.98
N PRO A 50 3.29 15.20 4.40
CA PRO A 50 3.44 16.41 5.20
C PRO A 50 4.28 16.17 6.45
N ALA A 51 5.03 17.18 6.90
CA ALA A 51 5.97 17.06 8.01
C ALA A 51 5.32 16.69 9.36
N ASP A 52 4.02 16.94 9.50
CA ASP A 52 3.21 16.64 10.68
C ASP A 52 2.52 15.26 10.60
N VAL A 53 2.69 14.52 9.50
CA VAL A 53 2.17 13.17 9.30
C VAL A 53 3.27 12.14 9.55
N SER A 54 2.97 11.13 10.38
CA SER A 54 3.92 10.07 10.70
C SER A 54 3.70 8.85 9.80
N TYR A 55 4.70 8.50 9.00
CA TYR A 55 4.71 7.25 8.24
C TYR A 55 4.76 6.03 9.17
N ASN A 56 3.98 4.99 8.86
CA ASN A 56 3.99 3.73 9.63
C ASN A 56 4.52 2.55 8.81
N SER A 57 3.86 2.18 7.71
CA SER A 57 4.27 1.00 6.93
C SER A 57 3.72 0.97 5.51
N VAL A 58 4.34 0.14 4.66
CA VAL A 58 3.83 -0.27 3.35
C VAL A 58 3.51 -1.76 3.38
N ILE A 59 2.39 -2.16 2.79
CA ILE A 59 1.85 -3.52 2.82
C ILE A 59 1.51 -3.94 1.39
N GLU A 60 2.03 -5.07 0.94
CA GLU A 60 1.57 -5.76 -0.26
C GLU A 60 0.32 -6.59 0.05
N THR A 61 -0.70 -6.53 -0.80
CA THR A 61 -1.92 -7.34 -0.68
C THR A 61 -2.23 -8.00 -2.02
N LYS A 62 -2.42 -9.32 -2.00
CA LYS A 62 -2.89 -10.09 -3.16
C LYS A 62 -4.39 -10.35 -3.02
N GLU A 63 -5.17 -9.81 -3.95
CA GLU A 63 -6.62 -10.02 -4.02
C GLU A 63 -6.89 -11.03 -5.16
N VAL A 64 -7.59 -12.12 -4.84
CA VAL A 64 -7.94 -13.19 -5.78
C VAL A 64 -9.46 -13.24 -5.88
N GLU A 65 -9.98 -12.91 -7.06
CA GLU A 65 -11.41 -12.96 -7.36
C GLU A 65 -11.76 -14.22 -8.17
N TYR A 66 -12.75 -14.96 -7.70
CA TYR A 66 -13.30 -16.14 -8.38
C TYR A 66 -14.60 -15.75 -9.08
N THR A 67 -14.63 -15.78 -10.42
CA THR A 67 -15.89 -15.63 -11.18
C THR A 67 -16.44 -17.01 -11.53
N GLU A 68 -17.66 -17.30 -11.07
CA GLU A 68 -18.45 -18.49 -11.43
C GLU A 68 -18.87 -18.47 -12.90
#